data_AF-A0A1F5UY38-F1
#
_entry.id   AF-A0A1F5UY38-F1
#
_cell.length_a   1.000
_cell.length_b   1.000
_cell.length_c   1.000
_cell.angle_alpha   90.00
_cell.angle_beta   90.00
_cell.angle_gamma   90.00
#
_symmetry.space_group_name_H-M   'P 1'
#
loop_
_entity.id
_entity.type
_entity.pdbx_description
1 polymer ?
#
loop_
_entity_poly.entity_id
_entity_poly.type
_entity_poly.pdbx_seq_one_letter_code
_entity_poly.pdbx_strand_id
1 'polypeptide(L)'
;MRSKIAFVLLLAVFALSGMSQEVSAATPLRLSLLPGISIPGDNVVIGIDIGLIADSVQEVNGFQVSWLYSGTDRLSGIQLGLVNISNSATGIQWGLYNQSQSFVGIQIGLINVTDTMHGFQIGLINIIRTGAPFPFMVFINGNF
;
A
#
# COMPACT_ATOMS: atom_id res chain seq x y z
N MET A 1 -35.26 23.76 -27.40
CA MET A 1 -34.41 23.64 -26.18
C MET A 1 -34.13 22.20 -25.74
N ARG A 2 -35.10 21.27 -25.80
CA ARG A 2 -34.93 19.88 -25.32
C ARG A 2 -33.90 19.03 -26.07
N SER A 3 -33.72 19.21 -27.38
CA SER A 3 -32.74 18.43 -28.17
C SER A 3 -31.27 18.82 -27.91
N LYS A 4 -30.99 20.09 -27.59
CA LYS A 4 -29.63 20.55 -27.25
C LYS A 4 -29.18 19.99 -25.89
N ILE A 5 -30.11 19.88 -24.94
CA ILE A 5 -29.86 19.30 -23.62
C ILE A 5 -29.58 17.80 -23.74
N ALA A 6 -30.35 17.08 -24.56
CA ALA A 6 -30.12 15.65 -24.82
C ALA A 6 -28.74 15.39 -25.47
N PHE A 7 -28.32 16.25 -26.40
CA PHE A 7 -27.01 16.14 -27.07
C PHE A 7 -25.84 16.42 -26.11
N VAL A 8 -25.96 17.41 -25.22
CA VAL A 8 -24.95 17.71 -24.20
C VAL A 8 -24.85 16.59 -23.16
N LEU A 9 -25.97 15.99 -22.76
CA LEU A 9 -25.97 14.83 -21.85
C LEU A 9 -25.34 13.61 -22.50
N LEU A 10 -25.58 13.37 -23.80
CA LEU A 10 -24.94 12.29 -24.54
C LEU A 10 -23.42 12.47 -24.62
N LEU A 11 -22.95 13.70 -24.89
CA LEU A 11 -21.52 14.04 -24.90
C LEU A 11 -20.89 13.91 -23.51
N ALA A 12 -21.61 14.28 -22.44
CA ALA A 12 -21.14 14.09 -21.07
C ALA A 12 -21.01 12.61 -20.71
N VAL A 13 -21.99 11.78 -21.09
CA VAL A 13 -21.92 10.32 -20.90
C VAL A 13 -20.77 9.72 -21.69
N PHE A 14 -20.55 10.19 -22.93
CA PHE A 14 -19.41 9.75 -23.76
C PHE A 14 -18.05 10.16 -23.16
N ALA A 15 -17.98 11.37 -22.60
CA ALA A 15 -16.79 11.88 -21.92
C ALA A 15 -16.52 11.14 -20.59
N LEU A 16 -17.57 10.76 -19.84
CA LEU A 16 -17.44 9.93 -18.64
C LEU A 16 -17.08 8.47 -18.99
N SER A 17 -17.58 7.91 -20.09
CA SER A 17 -17.20 6.56 -20.55
C SER A 17 -15.81 6.52 -21.20
N GLY A 18 -15.32 7.67 -21.68
CA GLY A 18 -13.96 7.87 -22.18
C GLY A 18 -12.91 8.02 -21.08
N MET A 19 -13.33 8.09 -19.81
CA MET A 19 -12.46 7.81 -18.66
C MET A 19 -12.29 6.29 -18.49
N SER A 20 -11.97 5.61 -19.59
CA SER A 20 -11.38 4.29 -19.53
C SER A 20 -10.10 4.44 -18.70
N GLN A 21 -10.12 3.89 -17.49
CA GLN A 21 -8.90 3.67 -16.74
C GLN A 21 -7.94 2.96 -17.68
N GLU A 22 -6.81 3.59 -18.01
CA GLU A 22 -5.70 2.85 -18.55
C GLU A 22 -5.41 1.78 -17.52
N VAL A 23 -5.78 0.54 -17.84
CA VAL A 23 -5.27 -0.62 -17.13
C VAL A 23 -3.79 -0.60 -17.44
N SER A 24 -3.03 0.13 -16.62
CA SER A 24 -1.57 0.10 -16.59
C SER A 24 -1.21 -1.37 -16.71
N ALA A 25 -0.41 -1.71 -17.73
CA ALA A 25 -0.05 -3.08 -18.02
C ALA A 25 0.34 -3.76 -16.70
N ALA A 26 -0.45 -4.75 -16.29
CA ALA A 26 -0.27 -5.39 -15.01
C ALA A 26 1.13 -5.98 -14.99
N THR A 27 2.04 -5.43 -14.19
CA THR A 27 3.39 -5.96 -14.05
C THR A 27 3.31 -7.13 -13.09
N PRO A 28 3.41 -8.40 -13.56
CA PRO A 28 3.27 -9.54 -12.67
C PRO A 28 4.51 -9.76 -11.80
N LEU A 29 5.67 -9.33 -12.30
CA LEU A 29 6.96 -9.46 -11.64
C LEU A 29 7.75 -8.17 -11.87
N ARG A 30 8.17 -7.54 -10.78
CA ARG A 30 9.11 -6.41 -10.78
C ARG A 30 10.32 -6.76 -9.93
N LEU A 31 11.50 -6.40 -10.43
CA LEU A 31 12.77 -6.52 -9.72
C LEU A 31 13.34 -5.12 -9.54
N SER A 32 13.67 -4.77 -8.31
CA SER A 32 14.17 -3.44 -7.93
C SER A 32 15.52 -3.61 -7.23
N LEU A 33 16.51 -2.79 -7.57
CA LEU A 33 17.78 -2.74 -6.85
C LEU A 33 17.75 -1.66 -5.77
N LEU A 34 17.33 -0.46 -6.17
CA LEU A 34 17.18 0.74 -5.37
C LEU A 34 15.95 1.51 -5.88
N PRO A 35 15.37 2.43 -5.10
CA PRO A 35 14.33 3.32 -5.59
C PRO A 35 14.73 3.99 -6.92
N GLY A 36 13.92 3.78 -7.96
CA GLY A 36 14.17 4.29 -9.31
C GLY A 36 15.08 3.42 -10.21
N ILE A 37 15.64 2.32 -9.70
CA ILE A 37 16.39 1.32 -10.48
C ILE A 37 15.63 0.00 -10.43
N SER A 38 14.64 -0.15 -11.31
CA SER A 38 13.81 -1.36 -11.39
C SER A 38 13.57 -1.82 -12.83
N ILE A 39 13.26 -3.11 -12.97
CA ILE A 39 12.88 -3.76 -14.22
C ILE A 39 11.70 -4.69 -13.94
N PRO A 40 10.53 -4.47 -14.56
CA PRO A 40 10.17 -3.27 -15.34
C PRO A 40 10.20 -1.98 -14.51
N GLY A 41 10.28 -0.84 -15.19
CA GLY A 41 10.26 0.51 -14.58
C GLY A 41 8.87 0.97 -14.11
N ASP A 42 7.90 0.05 -14.03
CA ASP A 42 6.51 0.35 -13.73
C ASP A 42 6.29 0.61 -12.24
N ASN A 43 5.37 1.51 -11.93
CA ASN A 43 5.04 1.89 -10.56
C ASN A 43 3.84 1.13 -9.99
N VAL A 44 3.23 0.24 -10.76
CA VAL A 44 2.09 -0.58 -10.36
C VAL A 44 2.42 -2.05 -10.60
N VAL A 45 2.39 -2.84 -9.54
CA VAL A 45 2.68 -4.28 -9.57
C VAL A 45 1.44 -5.06 -9.15
N ILE A 46 1.03 -6.02 -9.98
CA ILE A 46 -0.06 -6.95 -9.66
C ILE A 46 0.54 -8.35 -9.68
N GLY A 47 1.13 -8.74 -8.56
CA GLY A 47 1.92 -9.97 -8.46
C GLY A 47 3.03 -9.85 -7.42
N ILE A 48 4.28 -9.90 -7.84
CA ILE A 48 5.45 -9.95 -6.95
C ILE A 48 6.40 -8.79 -7.30
N ASP A 49 6.75 -7.99 -6.31
CA ASP A 49 7.83 -7.00 -6.37
C ASP A 49 8.98 -7.44 -5.44
N ILE A 50 10.20 -7.50 -5.97
CA ILE A 50 11.38 -7.96 -5.25
C ILE A 50 12.44 -6.86 -5.25
N GLY A 51 12.69 -6.26 -4.08
CA GLY A 51 13.76 -5.31 -3.81
C GLY A 51 15.03 -5.98 -3.29
N LEU A 52 16.13 -5.91 -4.04
CA LEU A 52 17.43 -6.45 -3.63
C LEU A 52 18.05 -5.68 -2.45
N ILE A 53 17.83 -4.36 -2.37
CA ILE A 53 18.33 -3.54 -1.26
C ILE A 53 17.18 -2.71 -0.69
N ALA A 54 16.64 -1.81 -1.51
CA ALA A 54 15.56 -0.91 -1.15
C ALA A 54 14.61 -0.77 -2.33
N ASP A 55 13.32 -0.68 -2.03
CA ASP A 55 12.29 -0.58 -3.05
C ASP A 55 11.29 0.54 -2.75
N SER A 56 10.79 1.18 -3.80
CA SER A 56 9.73 2.18 -3.74
C SER A 56 8.89 2.08 -5.00
N VAL A 57 7.61 1.83 -4.80
CA VAL A 57 6.61 1.57 -5.84
C VAL A 57 5.31 2.26 -5.44
N GLN A 58 4.49 2.66 -6.39
CA GLN A 58 3.26 3.38 -6.05
C GLN A 58 2.19 2.42 -5.54
N GLU A 59 1.99 1.31 -6.23
CA GLU A 59 0.96 0.34 -5.85
C GLU A 59 1.44 -1.10 -6.01
N VAL A 60 1.21 -1.92 -4.98
CA VAL A 60 1.41 -3.37 -5.03
C VAL A 60 0.14 -4.08 -4.63
N ASN A 61 -0.38 -4.89 -5.54
CA ASN A 61 -1.43 -5.86 -5.28
C ASN A 61 -0.82 -7.26 -5.34
N GLY A 62 -0.40 -7.80 -4.18
CA GLY A 62 0.29 -9.08 -4.07
C GLY A 62 1.38 -9.09 -3.01
N PHE A 63 2.62 -9.41 -3.41
CA PHE A 63 3.76 -9.56 -2.50
C PHE A 63 4.82 -8.50 -2.81
N GLN A 64 5.22 -7.72 -1.80
CA GLN A 64 6.37 -6.83 -1.88
C GLN A 64 7.43 -7.31 -0.89
N VAL A 65 8.59 -7.74 -1.40
CA VAL A 65 9.66 -8.31 -0.57
C VAL A 65 10.95 -7.55 -0.83
N SER A 66 11.54 -6.98 0.21
CA SER A 66 12.82 -6.29 0.11
C SER A 66 13.79 -6.68 1.22
N TRP A 67 15.10 -6.68 0.93
CA TRP A 67 16.09 -7.05 1.94
C TRP A 67 16.21 -6.05 3.09
N LEU A 68 16.21 -4.74 2.80
CA LEU A 68 16.31 -3.71 3.84
C LEU A 68 15.03 -2.88 3.93
N TYR A 69 14.63 -2.23 2.84
CA TYR A 69 13.57 -1.24 2.82
C TYR A 69 12.51 -1.55 1.77
N SER A 70 11.25 -1.59 2.18
CA SER A 70 10.09 -1.80 1.33
C SER A 70 9.14 -0.60 1.48
N GLY A 71 9.07 0.26 0.46
CA GLY A 71 8.24 1.46 0.45
C GLY A 71 7.11 1.35 -0.57
N THR A 72 5.88 1.70 -0.19
CA THR A 72 4.75 1.75 -1.14
C THR A 72 3.72 2.82 -0.77
N ASP A 73 3.03 3.42 -1.73
CA ASP A 73 1.89 4.27 -1.38
C ASP A 73 0.67 3.41 -1.04
N ARG A 74 0.42 2.36 -1.82
CA ARG A 74 -0.75 1.49 -1.68
C ARG A 74 -0.34 0.03 -1.72
N LEU A 75 -0.67 -0.70 -0.66
CA LEU A 75 -0.48 -2.15 -0.59
C LEU A 75 -1.80 -2.87 -0.39
N SER A 76 -2.03 -3.90 -1.19
CA SER A 76 -3.02 -4.95 -0.91
C SER A 76 -2.32 -6.30 -0.98
N GLY A 77 -2.01 -6.88 0.18
CA GLY A 77 -1.33 -8.18 0.28
C GLY A 77 -0.26 -8.22 1.37
N ILE A 78 0.95 -8.64 1.04
CA ILE A 78 2.02 -8.93 2.01
C ILE A 78 3.24 -8.04 1.73
N GLN A 79 3.71 -7.33 2.75
CA GLN A 79 4.96 -6.57 2.75
C GLN A 79 5.98 -7.22 3.68
N LEU A 80 7.15 -7.60 3.14
CA LEU A 80 8.25 -8.17 3.89
C LEU A 80 9.51 -7.31 3.69
N GLY A 81 10.17 -6.97 4.79
CA GLY A 81 11.44 -6.24 4.78
C GLY A 81 11.88 -5.88 6.18
N LEU A 82 13.13 -5.46 6.38
CA LEU A 82 13.54 -5.00 7.72
C LEU A 82 12.79 -3.72 8.12
N VAL A 83 12.57 -2.83 7.15
CA VAL A 83 11.80 -1.59 7.28
C VAL A 83 10.71 -1.60 6.22
N ASN A 84 9.46 -1.61 6.64
CA ASN A 84 8.30 -1.48 5.77
C ASN A 84 7.63 -0.14 6.01
N ILE A 85 7.42 0.63 4.95
CA ILE A 85 6.68 1.89 5.00
C ILE A 85 5.59 1.83 3.94
N SER A 86 4.36 2.14 4.34
CA SER A 86 3.24 2.27 3.42
C SER A 86 2.42 3.50 3.72
N ASN A 87 1.83 4.17 2.73
CA ASN A 87 0.83 5.19 3.06
C ASN A 87 -0.49 4.53 3.50
N SER A 88 -1.09 3.73 2.62
CA SER A 88 -2.26 2.89 2.90
C SER A 88 -1.95 1.43 2.61
N ALA A 89 -2.22 0.54 3.55
CA ALA A 89 -1.97 -0.89 3.38
C ALA A 89 -3.10 -1.76 3.94
N THR A 90 -3.43 -2.82 3.21
CA THR A 90 -4.35 -3.88 3.63
C THR A 90 -3.65 -5.23 3.51
N GLY A 91 -3.60 -5.98 4.61
CA GLY A 91 -3.01 -7.32 4.65
C GLY A 91 -1.97 -7.50 5.77
N ILE A 92 -0.76 -7.94 5.44
CA ILE A 92 0.28 -8.28 6.42
C ILE A 92 1.55 -7.48 6.17
N GLN A 93 2.09 -6.84 7.22
CA GLN A 93 3.46 -6.31 7.22
C GLN A 93 4.31 -7.10 8.21
N TRP A 94 5.48 -7.55 7.78
CA TRP A 94 6.44 -8.23 8.64
C TRP A 94 7.83 -7.63 8.46
N GLY A 95 8.43 -7.19 9.57
CA GLY A 95 9.72 -6.52 9.56
C GLY A 95 10.23 -6.13 10.95
N LEU A 96 11.41 -5.53 11.05
CA LEU A 96 11.85 -4.94 12.33
C LEU A 96 11.07 -3.67 12.65
N TYR A 97 10.80 -2.87 11.62
CA TYR A 97 10.05 -1.63 11.71
C TYR A 97 8.94 -1.62 10.65
N ASN A 98 7.70 -1.42 11.08
CA ASN A 98 6.56 -1.23 10.20
C ASN A 98 5.94 0.15 10.47
N GLN A 99 5.69 0.92 9.42
CA GLN A 99 5.01 2.21 9.50
C GLN A 99 3.93 2.37 8.44
N SER A 100 2.77 2.88 8.86
CA SER A 100 1.67 3.19 7.96
C SER A 100 0.84 4.40 8.39
N GLN A 101 0.26 5.14 7.43
CA GLN A 101 -0.76 6.16 7.79
C GLN A 101 -2.11 5.49 8.04
N SER A 102 -2.52 4.59 7.14
CA SER A 102 -3.75 3.80 7.30
C SER A 102 -3.46 2.33 7.07
N PHE A 103 -3.87 1.49 8.03
CA PHE A 103 -3.60 0.07 7.98
C PHE A 103 -4.80 -0.80 8.35
N VAL A 104 -5.05 -1.81 7.53
CA VAL A 104 -6.07 -2.84 7.78
C VAL A 104 -5.42 -4.21 7.76
N GLY A 105 -5.41 -4.94 8.88
CA GLY A 105 -4.84 -6.29 8.96
C GLY A 105 -3.85 -6.49 10.09
N ILE A 106 -2.72 -7.15 9.83
CA ILE A 106 -1.73 -7.53 10.87
C ILE A 106 -0.35 -6.93 10.59
N GLN A 107 0.23 -6.24 11.57
CA GLN A 107 1.65 -5.86 11.56
C GLN A 107 2.42 -6.67 12.59
N ILE A 108 3.58 -7.20 12.19
CA ILE A 108 4.45 -8.01 13.03
C ILE A 108 5.85 -7.43 12.95
N GLY A 109 6.40 -7.00 14.08
CA GLY A 109 7.76 -6.47 14.10
C GLY A 109 8.27 -6.08 15.46
N LEU A 110 9.48 -5.53 15.55
CA LEU A 110 9.96 -4.98 16.83
C LEU A 110 9.21 -3.68 17.15
N ILE A 111 8.99 -2.85 16.13
CA ILE A 111 8.32 -1.56 16.23
C ILE A 111 7.25 -1.48 15.14
N ASN A 112 6.01 -1.22 15.55
CA ASN A 112 4.87 -1.01 14.65
C ASN A 112 4.28 0.38 14.95
N VAL A 113 4.09 1.19 13.91
CA VAL A 113 3.55 2.55 14.03
C VAL A 113 2.49 2.78 12.98
N THR A 114 1.28 3.12 13.40
CA THR A 114 0.19 3.45 12.50
C THR A 114 -0.57 4.68 12.96
N ASP A 115 -0.98 5.55 12.03
CA ASP A 115 -1.83 6.67 12.40
C ASP A 115 -3.27 6.22 12.63
N THR A 116 -3.85 5.49 11.69
CA THR A 116 -5.20 4.89 11.79
C THR A 116 -5.18 3.39 11.50
N MET A 117 -5.70 2.59 12.43
CA MET A 117 -5.62 1.14 12.34
C MET A 117 -6.98 0.47 12.44
N HIS A 118 -7.16 -0.60 11.65
CA HIS A 118 -8.22 -1.57 11.78
C HIS A 118 -7.62 -3.00 11.74
N GLY A 119 -7.23 -3.53 12.90
CA GLY A 119 -6.56 -4.83 13.03
C GLY A 119 -5.62 -4.91 14.23
N PHE A 120 -4.54 -5.69 14.11
CA PHE A 120 -3.59 -5.96 15.20
C PHE A 120 -2.14 -5.61 14.87
N GLN A 121 -1.42 -5.09 15.85
CA GLN A 121 0.04 -4.96 15.85
C GLN A 121 0.62 -5.93 16.88
N ILE A 122 1.69 -6.64 16.51
CA ILE A 122 2.40 -7.56 17.39
C ILE A 122 3.88 -7.16 17.37
N GLY A 123 4.40 -6.78 18.53
CA GLY A 123 5.77 -6.27 18.62
C GLY A 123 6.19 -5.74 19.97
N LEU A 124 7.47 -5.41 20.14
CA LEU A 124 7.95 -4.82 21.40
C LEU A 124 7.36 -3.42 21.63
N ILE A 125 7.18 -2.65 20.56
CA ILE A 125 6.60 -1.31 20.58
C ILE A 125 5.50 -1.24 19.53
N ASN A 126 4.27 -0.92 19.95
CA ASN A 126 3.11 -0.82 19.07
C ASN A 126 2.42 0.52 19.32
N ILE A 127 2.33 1.36 18.29
CA ILE A 127 1.76 2.71 18.37
C ILE A 127 0.61 2.84 17.36
N ILE A 128 -0.56 3.26 17.85
CA ILE A 128 -1.72 3.62 17.03
C ILE A 128 -2.14 5.04 17.42
N ARG A 129 -1.94 6.03 16.55
CA ARG A 129 -2.09 7.44 16.95
C ARG A 129 -3.55 7.88 17.12
N THR A 130 -4.44 7.35 16.30
CA THR A 130 -5.83 7.82 16.17
C THR A 130 -6.79 6.66 16.28
N GLY A 131 -7.86 6.85 17.04
CA GLY A 131 -8.96 5.89 17.17
C GLY A 131 -8.74 4.75 18.16
N ALA A 132 -7.49 4.39 18.47
CA ALA A 132 -7.20 3.32 19.41
C ALA A 132 -7.55 3.67 20.86
N PRO A 133 -8.04 2.72 21.67
CA PRO A 133 -8.22 2.90 23.12
C PRO A 133 -6.90 3.23 23.83
N PHE A 134 -5.79 2.66 23.35
CA PHE A 134 -4.44 2.87 23.90
C PHE A 134 -3.47 3.27 22.78
N PRO A 135 -2.94 4.50 22.79
CA PRO A 135 -2.03 4.95 21.73
C PRO A 135 -0.70 4.20 21.68
N PHE A 136 -0.29 3.56 22.77
CA PHE A 136 0.96 2.80 22.89
C PHE A 136 0.72 1.53 23.70
N MET A 137 1.27 0.40 23.24
CA MET A 137 1.32 -0.85 23.98
C MET A 137 2.57 -1.68 23.66
N VAL A 138 2.93 -2.55 24.59
CA VAL A 138 3.99 -3.57 24.45
C VAL A 138 3.35 -4.92 24.10
N PHE A 139 4.05 -5.74 23.33
CA PHE A 139 3.67 -7.06 22.81
C PHE A 139 2.53 -7.06 21.80
N ILE A 140 1.38 -6.46 22.11
CA ILE A 140 0.20 -6.44 21.23
C ILE A 140 -0.51 -5.08 21.33
N ASN A 141 -1.02 -4.53 20.22
CA ASN A 141 -2.00 -3.44 20.19
C ASN A 141 -3.04 -3.71 19.10
N GLY A 142 -4.19 -3.05 19.13
CA GLY A 142 -5.20 -3.19 18.09
C GLY A 142 -6.32 -2.16 18.20
N ASN A 143 -7.00 -1.96 17.08
CA ASN A 143 -8.17 -1.10 16.96
C ASN A 143 -9.12 -1.68 15.91
N PHE A 144 -10.44 -1.58 16.13
CA PHE A 144 -11.49 -2.22 15.32
C PHE A 144 -12.78 -1.41 15.36
#